data_AF-A0A2R6KQ37-F1
#
_entry.id   AF-A0A2R6KQ37-F1
#
_cell.length_a   1.000
_cell.length_b   1.000
_cell.length_c   1.000
_cell.angle_alpha   90.00
_cell.angle_beta   90.00
_cell.angle_gamma   90.00
#
_symmetry.space_group_name_H-M   'P 1'
#
loop_
_entity.id
_entity.type
_entity.pdbx_description
1 polymer ?
#
loop_
_entity_poly.entity_id
_entity_poly.type
_entity_poly.pdbx_seq_one_letter_code
_entity_poly.pdbx_strand_id
1 'polypeptide(L)' 'MSHTGTTDYAVVTKRATALGFGLFALGAGIELLTHAVGVPLPAWEHTLLADMEILGILVFAVSPFLFGIVLPLIE' A
#
# COMPACT_ATOMS: atom_id res chain seq x y z
N MET A 1 -18.65 30.59 -10.62
CA MET A 1 -17.52 29.73 -10.25
C MET A 1 -18.03 28.70 -9.25
N SER A 2 -18.36 27.50 -9.69
CA SER A 2 -18.82 26.40 -8.83
C SER A 2 -17.69 25.38 -8.70
N HIS A 3 -17.22 25.16 -7.47
CA HIS A 3 -16.34 24.05 -7.11
C HIS A 3 -17.18 22.78 -7.02
N THR A 4 -17.29 22.03 -8.11
CA THR A 4 -17.66 20.60 -8.06
C THR A 4 -16.35 19.84 -8.11
N GLY A 5 -15.81 19.48 -6.93
CA GLY A 5 -14.64 18.63 -6.84
C GLY A 5 -14.99 17.24 -7.36
N THR A 6 -14.80 16.99 -8.65
CA THR A 6 -14.91 15.64 -9.20
C THR A 6 -13.70 14.87 -8.68
N THR A 7 -13.91 13.90 -7.80
CA THR A 7 -12.82 13.04 -7.32
C THR A 7 -12.21 12.34 -8.54
N ASP A 8 -10.94 12.61 -8.82
CA ASP A 8 -10.23 11.90 -9.89
C ASP A 8 -9.86 10.51 -9.38
N TYR A 9 -10.79 9.57 -9.58
CA TYR A 9 -10.65 8.17 -9.20
C TYR A 9 -9.44 7.50 -9.83
N ALA A 10 -9.02 7.93 -11.02
CA ALA A 10 -7.83 7.38 -11.67
C ALA A 10 -6.56 7.79 -10.91
N VAL A 11 -6.47 9.05 -10.47
CA VAL A 11 -5.35 9.54 -9.65
C VAL A 11 -5.37 8.88 -8.27
N VAL A 12 -6.53 8.78 -7.63
CA VAL A 12 -6.65 8.13 -6.30
C VAL A 12 -6.25 6.65 -6.38
N THR A 13 -6.75 5.92 -7.38
CA THR A 13 -6.39 4.51 -7.60
C THR A 13 -4.89 4.33 -7.73
N LYS A 14 -4.23 5.10 -8.62
CA LYS A 14 -2.79 4.99 -8.85
C LYS A 14 -1.98 5.26 -7.59
N ARG A 15 -2.35 6.31 -6.83
CA ARG A 15 -1.66 6.66 -5.58
C ARG A 15 -1.84 5.61 -4.51
N ALA A 16 -3.05 5.08 -4.34
CA ALA A 16 -3.35 4.04 -3.36
C ALA A 16 -2.64 2.72 -3.72
N THR A 17 -2.70 2.29 -4.98
CA THR A 17 -1.94 1.13 -5.47
C THR A 17 -0.43 1.33 -5.27
N ALA A 18 0.12 2.48 -5.64
CA ALA A 18 1.54 2.77 -5.44
C ALA A 18 1.94 2.78 -3.96
N LEU A 19 1.08 3.30 -3.07
CA LEU A 19 1.29 3.29 -1.63
C LEU A 19 1.30 1.85 -1.08
N GLY A 20 0.34 1.01 -1.48
CA GLY A 20 0.31 -0.41 -1.08
C GLY A 20 1.57 -1.15 -1.53
N PHE A 21 1.97 -0.97 -2.79
CA PHE A 21 3.21 -1.55 -3.31
C PHE A 21 4.43 -1.06 -2.54
N GLY A 22 4.51 0.24 -2.25
CA GLY A 22 5.62 0.82 -1.49
C GLY A 22 5.72 0.25 -0.07
N LEU A 23 4.58 0.07 0.61
CA LEU A 23 4.55 -0.50 1.95
C LEU A 23 5.06 -1.96 1.95
N PHE A 24 4.59 -2.76 0.99
CA PHE A 24 5.06 -4.13 0.79
C PHE A 24 6.56 -4.18 0.46
N ALA A 25 7.01 -3.37 -0.50
CA ALA A 25 8.40 -3.36 -0.93
C ALA A 25 9.36 -2.91 0.18
N LEU A 26 8.93 -1.98 1.05
CA LEU A 26 9.71 -1.56 2.20
C LEU A 26 9.76 -2.64 3.29
N GLY A 27 8.63 -3.26 3.63
CA GLY A 27 8.58 -4.37 4.60
C GLY A 27 9.53 -5.50 4.21
N ALA A 28 9.30 -6.07 3.01
CA ALA A 28 10.11 -7.16 2.47
C ALA A 28 11.56 -6.75 2.23
N GLY A 29 11.79 -5.53 1.73
CA GLY A 29 13.13 -5.01 1.46
C GLY A 29 13.97 -4.89 2.73
N ILE A 30 13.40 -4.36 3.81
CA ILE A 30 14.11 -4.22 5.09
C ILE A 30 14.39 -5.59 5.72
N GLU A 31 13.42 -6.51 5.70
CA GLU A 31 13.62 -7.87 6.23
C GLU A 31 14.72 -8.62 5.47
N LEU A 32 14.74 -8.53 4.13
CA LEU A 32 15.80 -9.12 3.31
C LEU A 32 17.18 -8.48 3.57
N LEU A 33 17.24 -7.15 3.67
CA LEU A 33 18.50 -6.42 3.90
C LEU A 33 19.09 -6.73 5.28
N THR A 34 18.26 -6.75 6.32
CA THR A 34 18.69 -7.02 7.69
C THR A 34 19.19 -8.47 7.84
N HIS A 35 18.50 -9.42 7.20
CA HIS A 35 18.95 -10.80 7.12
C HIS A 35 20.29 -10.94 6.36
N ALA A 36 20.46 -10.22 5.24
CA ALA A 36 21.67 -10.27 4.42
C ALA A 36 22.90 -9.67 5.12
N VAL A 37 22.72 -8.63 5.94
CA VAL A 37 23.80 -7.97 6.69
C VAL A 37 24.02 -8.61 8.07
N GLY A 38 23.15 -9.55 8.49
CA GLY A 38 23.24 -10.24 9.77
C GLY A 38 22.86 -9.37 10.97
N VAL A 39 22.02 -8.34 10.75
CA VAL A 39 21.51 -7.48 11.83
C VAL A 39 20.29 -8.17 12.45
N PRO A 40 20.33 -8.55 13.74
CA PRO A 40 19.18 -9.15 14.39
C PRO A 40 18.12 -8.07 14.66
N LEU A 41 16.87 -8.37 14.30
CA LEU A 41 15.72 -7.54 14.64
C LEU A 41 15.02 -8.11 15.89
N PRO A 42 14.57 -7.27 16.83
CA PRO A 42 13.69 -7.70 17.90
C PRO A 42 12.35 -8.18 17.34
N ALA A 43 11.64 -9.03 18.10
CA ALA A 43 10.41 -9.67 17.64
C ALA A 43 9.31 -8.67 17.20
N TRP A 44 9.23 -7.49 17.83
CA TRP A 44 8.24 -6.49 17.46
C TRP A 44 8.53 -5.82 16.10
N GLU A 45 9.81 -5.73 15.70
CA GLU A 45 10.20 -5.21 14.38
C GLU A 45 9.82 -6.20 13.29
N HIS A 46 10.03 -7.51 13.50
CA HIS A 46 9.53 -8.54 12.59
C HIS A 46 8.01 -8.48 12.40
N THR A 47 7.25 -8.35 13.50
CA THR A 47 5.79 -8.21 13.38
C THR A 47 5.39 -6.94 12.65
N LEU A 48 6.09 -5.82 12.87
CA LEU A 48 5.82 -4.56 12.18
C LEU A 48 6.07 -4.68 10.67
N LEU A 49 7.20 -5.28 10.27
CA LEU A 49 7.52 -5.51 8.85
C LEU A 49 6.50 -6.44 8.19
N ALA A 50 6.10 -7.51 8.88
CA ALA A 50 5.05 -8.41 8.40
C ALA A 50 3.68 -7.70 8.26
N ASP A 51 3.29 -6.86 9.22
CA ASP A 51 2.07 -6.06 9.14
C ASP A 51 2.11 -5.09 7.95
N MET A 52 3.27 -4.46 7.70
CA MET A 52 3.50 -3.61 6.53
C MET A 52 3.34 -4.40 5.22
N GLU A 53 3.89 -5.60 5.13
CA GLU A 53 3.72 -6.46 3.95
C GLU A 53 2.26 -6.82 3.69
N ILE A 54 1.56 -7.30 4.73
CA ILE A 54 0.16 -7.73 4.63
C ILE A 54 -0.74 -6.55 4.24
N LEU A 55 -0.59 -5.42 4.93
CA LEU A 55 -1.34 -4.20 4.61
C LEU A 55 -0.98 -3.67 3.22
N GLY A 56 0.30 -3.75 2.84
CA GLY A 56 0.77 -3.30 1.54
C GLY A 56 0.15 -4.10 0.41
N ILE A 57 0.15 -5.42 0.52
CA ILE A 57 -0.51 -6.34 -0.42
C ILE A 57 -2.01 -6.07 -0.47
N LEU A 58 -2.66 -5.95 0.70
CA LEU A 58 -4.10 -5.69 0.77
C LEU A 58 -4.47 -4.39 0.06
N VAL A 59 -3.77 -3.30 0.37
CA VAL A 59 -4.01 -1.99 -0.28
C VAL A 59 -3.68 -2.06 -1.76
N PHE A 60 -2.56 -2.65 -2.15
CA PHE A 60 -2.15 -2.77 -3.56
C PHE A 60 -3.19 -3.53 -4.38
N ALA A 61 -3.64 -4.68 -3.88
CA ALA A 61 -4.58 -5.56 -4.57
C ALA A 61 -6.00 -4.99 -4.59
N VAL A 62 -6.48 -4.41 -3.47
CA VAL A 62 -7.87 -3.97 -3.32
C VAL A 62 -8.11 -2.58 -3.95
N SER A 63 -7.11 -1.69 -3.97
CA SER A 63 -7.28 -0.31 -4.46
C SER A 63 -7.83 -0.20 -5.89
N PRO A 64 -7.36 -0.98 -6.89
CA PRO A 64 -7.92 -0.95 -8.25
C PRO A 64 -9.40 -1.31 -8.31
N PHE A 65 -9.85 -2.25 -7.47
CA PHE A 65 -11.25 -2.65 -7.43
C PHE A 65 -12.11 -1.58 -6.76
N LEU A 66 -11.70 -1.04 -5.61
CA LEU A 66 -12.49 -0.05 -4.89
C LEU A 66 -12.53 1.30 -5.63
N PHE A 67 -11.36 1.88 -5.91
CA PHE A 67 -11.28 3.23 -6.48
C PHE A 67 -11.39 3.23 -8.00
N GLY A 68 -10.96 2.18 -8.69
CA GLY A 68 -10.99 2.13 -10.15
C GLY A 68 -12.30 1.60 -10.74
N ILE A 69 -13.09 0.86 -9.96
CA ILE A 69 -14.31 0.20 -10.43
C ILE A 69 -15.51 0.56 -9.55
N VAL A 70 -15.49 0.22 -8.26
CA VAL A 70 -16.69 0.31 -7.40
C VAL A 70 -17.14 1.74 -7.19
N LEU A 71 -16.26 2.64 -6.73
CA LEU A 71 -16.63 4.02 -6.41
C LEU A 71 -17.11 4.82 -7.64
N PRO A 72 -16.43 4.77 -8.80
CA PRO A 72 -16.93 5.42 -10.02
C PRO A 72 -18.28 4.92 -10.54
N LEU A 73 -18.72 3.73 -10.12
CA LEU A 73 -20.02 3.16 -10.52
C LEU A 73 -21.15 3.51 -9.53
N ILE A 74 -20.81 3.86 -8.29
CA ILE A 74 -21.77 4.20 -7.24
C ILE A 74 -22.05 5.71 -7.22
N GLU A 75 -21.05 6.51 -7.52
CA GLU A 75 -21.12 7.98 -7.59
C GLU A 75 -21.38 8.48 -9.02
#